data_AF-A0A4S2KZX7-F1
#
_entry.id   AF-A0A4S2KZX7-F1
#
_cell.length_a   1.000
_cell.length_b   1.000
_cell.length_c   1.000
_cell.angle_alpha   90.00
_cell.angle_beta   90.00
_cell.angle_gamma   90.00
#
_symmetry.space_group_name_H-M   'P 1'
#
loop_
_entity.id
_entity.type
_entity.pdbx_description
1 polymer ?
#
loop_
_entity_poly.entity_id
_entity_poly.type
_entity_poly.pdbx_seq_one_letter_code
_entity_poly.pdbx_strand_id
1 'polypeptide(L)'
;MEGPFVFRLNDNGTGPHLLVQVCTERGWREYAGENNVFKDRWNLWWRFGGFSMSHYRPLFPWQFVNRIPKGNSICRKDKLIRHLKRMKKVHGSIYDFSPVGYNLPSEYTKLAEECSRCEKDDKVWICKPVGQSQGRGIFLFRKLSDLSYDNAAVVQRYIENPLLIGGYKFDLRLYVCVPSYRPLTIYMYKEGCKWTFRQLRRFFEQSGYFDWILWQRISCLVTLTILSQAAGIPRSSNCFEFFGFDVLIDENLKPWLLEVNLSPALSNDCEVDSEVKKPLLHDLFDLLGFPVCNTGLSLFTIWSSLDRIEEDGEVSSKFGRSVKKRSKLGREAETFLNLSSETRATLRQSTPEVCPTTWPRYNPLLMDKYIRRYKGNTIENHASPPIWDNGRDWRASCIREGGWIRICPFVRTKHVENTGYTGPSPRTVENEIKNMVLSIQKYLKAAKEVQQRNEKLTDEQCNALLQNALELNTEIWLPE
;
A
#
# COMPACT_ATOMS: atom_id res chain seq x y z
N MET A 1 4.36 -25.59 -9.76
CA MET A 1 2.92 -25.95 -9.75
C MET A 1 2.34 -25.45 -11.04
N GLU A 2 1.84 -26.35 -11.89
CA GLU A 2 1.07 -25.98 -13.07
C GLU A 2 -0.39 -25.86 -12.65
N GLY A 3 -0.94 -24.64 -12.67
CA GLY A 3 -2.32 -24.40 -12.26
C GLY A 3 -2.61 -22.92 -11.97
N PRO A 4 -3.87 -22.49 -12.09
CA PRO A 4 -4.25 -21.10 -11.84
C PRO A 4 -3.98 -20.70 -10.39
N PHE A 5 -3.71 -19.42 -10.16
CA PHE A 5 -3.50 -18.88 -8.82
C PHE A 5 -4.78 -19.08 -7.98
N VAL A 6 -4.63 -19.63 -6.77
CA VAL A 6 -5.77 -20.03 -5.91
C VAL A 6 -5.86 -19.08 -4.72
N PHE A 7 -7.03 -18.45 -4.54
CA PHE A 7 -7.31 -17.59 -3.40
C PHE A 7 -8.27 -18.26 -2.42
N ARG A 8 -8.07 -18.00 -1.12
CA ARG A 8 -8.88 -18.50 -0.01
C ARG A 8 -9.36 -17.34 0.84
N LEU A 9 -10.64 -17.34 1.20
CA LEU A 9 -11.27 -16.30 2.01
C LEU A 9 -11.71 -16.84 3.36
N ASN A 10 -11.30 -16.15 4.44
CA ASN A 10 -11.65 -16.49 5.83
C ASN A 10 -11.50 -17.99 6.16
N ASP A 11 -12.00 -18.41 7.33
CA ASP A 11 -12.08 -19.84 7.66
C ASP A 11 -13.38 -20.46 7.13
N ASN A 12 -14.45 -19.65 7.01
CA ASN A 12 -15.78 -20.06 6.56
C ASN A 12 -16.01 -19.91 5.04
N GLY A 13 -14.98 -19.56 4.26
CA GLY A 13 -15.09 -19.36 2.81
C GLY A 13 -15.72 -18.03 2.39
N THR A 14 -16.27 -17.24 3.31
CA THR A 14 -16.99 -16.01 2.95
C THR A 14 -16.06 -14.81 2.88
N GLY A 15 -16.34 -13.88 1.97
CA GLY A 15 -15.72 -12.56 1.93
C GLY A 15 -16.54 -11.55 1.15
N PRO A 16 -16.10 -10.28 1.10
CA PRO A 16 -16.76 -9.22 0.35
C PRO A 16 -16.85 -9.59 -1.13
N HIS A 17 -18.03 -9.38 -1.70
CA HIS A 17 -18.30 -9.66 -3.12
C HIS A 17 -17.27 -8.99 -4.04
N LEU A 18 -16.88 -7.75 -3.75
CA LEU A 18 -15.88 -7.02 -4.52
C LEU A 18 -14.53 -7.73 -4.58
N LEU A 19 -14.08 -8.32 -3.47
CA LEU A 19 -12.81 -9.04 -3.42
C LEU A 19 -12.87 -10.32 -4.26
N VAL A 20 -13.96 -11.09 -4.14
CA VAL A 20 -14.22 -12.29 -4.96
C VAL A 20 -14.24 -11.93 -6.45
N GLN A 21 -14.93 -10.84 -6.79
CA GLN A 21 -15.04 -10.32 -8.15
C GLN A 21 -13.64 -9.98 -8.72
N VAL A 22 -12.84 -9.18 -8.02
CA VAL A 22 -11.48 -8.80 -8.47
C VAL A 22 -10.58 -10.03 -8.65
N CYS A 23 -10.60 -10.97 -7.70
CA CYS A 23 -9.83 -12.21 -7.81
C CYS A 23 -10.27 -13.04 -9.04
N THR A 24 -11.57 -13.15 -9.28
CA THR A 24 -12.13 -13.91 -10.41
C THR A 24 -11.81 -13.25 -11.75
N GLU A 25 -11.90 -11.92 -11.84
CA GLU A 25 -11.54 -11.13 -13.02
C GLU A 25 -10.04 -11.24 -13.35
N ARG A 26 -9.19 -11.45 -12.34
CA ARG A 26 -7.77 -11.80 -12.52
C ARG A 26 -7.54 -13.24 -12.97
N GLY A 27 -8.59 -14.03 -13.18
CA GLY A 27 -8.51 -15.44 -13.56
C GLY A 27 -8.07 -16.37 -12.44
N TRP A 28 -8.18 -15.94 -11.18
CA TRP A 28 -7.86 -16.77 -10.02
C TRP A 28 -9.02 -17.71 -9.70
N ARG A 29 -8.69 -18.84 -9.08
CA ARG A 29 -9.70 -19.80 -8.62
C ARG A 29 -9.91 -19.70 -7.13
N GLU A 30 -11.16 -19.78 -6.72
CA GLU A 30 -11.51 -19.89 -5.30
C GLU A 30 -11.12 -21.27 -4.77
N TYR A 31 -10.65 -21.30 -3.52
CA TYR A 31 -10.28 -22.51 -2.83
C TYR A 31 -11.52 -23.34 -2.46
N ALA A 32 -11.79 -24.40 -3.22
CA ALA A 32 -12.78 -25.43 -2.88
C ALA A 32 -12.16 -26.39 -1.85
N GLY A 33 -12.48 -26.21 -0.57
CA GLY A 33 -11.92 -26.98 0.57
C GLY A 33 -12.35 -28.45 0.64
N GLU A 34 -12.64 -29.09 -0.49
CA GLU A 34 -13.41 -30.34 -0.55
C GLU A 34 -12.58 -31.62 -0.38
N ASN A 35 -11.25 -31.56 -0.28
CA ASN A 35 -10.44 -32.76 -0.05
C ASN A 35 -9.22 -32.47 0.82
N ASN A 36 -9.07 -33.19 1.94
CA ASN A 36 -7.93 -33.09 2.87
C ASN A 36 -6.55 -33.24 2.18
N VAL A 37 -6.52 -33.84 0.99
CA VAL A 37 -5.32 -34.04 0.16
C VAL A 37 -4.77 -32.71 -0.42
N PHE A 38 -5.62 -31.69 -0.58
CA PHE A 38 -5.23 -30.40 -1.18
C PHE A 38 -5.35 -29.24 -0.19
N LYS A 39 -5.28 -29.51 1.11
CA LYS A 39 -5.44 -28.51 2.18
C LYS A 39 -4.50 -27.29 2.04
N ASP A 40 -3.29 -27.53 1.55
CA ASP A 40 -2.24 -26.52 1.45
C ASP A 40 -2.05 -25.99 0.02
N ARG A 41 -2.89 -26.41 -0.94
CA ARG A 41 -2.85 -25.93 -2.34
C ARG A 41 -3.65 -24.64 -2.51
N TRP A 42 -3.15 -23.58 -1.89
CA TRP A 42 -3.62 -22.21 -2.06
C TRP A 42 -2.41 -21.27 -2.21
N ASN A 43 -2.63 -20.10 -2.80
CA ASN A 43 -1.60 -19.09 -3.01
C ASN A 43 -1.83 -17.86 -2.15
N LEU A 44 -3.05 -17.33 -2.08
CA LEU A 44 -3.38 -16.20 -1.22
C LEU A 44 -4.45 -16.61 -0.22
N TRP A 45 -4.20 -16.43 1.07
CA TRP A 45 -5.23 -16.53 2.09
C TRP A 45 -5.53 -15.16 2.68
N TRP A 46 -6.69 -14.62 2.31
CA TRP A 46 -7.18 -13.34 2.79
C TRP A 46 -8.14 -13.51 3.96
N ARG A 47 -7.82 -12.91 5.11
CA ARG A 47 -8.66 -12.91 6.31
C ARG A 47 -8.97 -11.50 6.78
N PHE A 48 -10.18 -11.31 7.30
CA PHE A 48 -10.56 -10.07 7.99
C PHE A 48 -10.11 -10.08 9.46
N GLY A 49 -10.11 -11.26 10.08
CA GLY A 49 -9.54 -11.47 11.42
C GLY A 49 -8.00 -11.55 11.42
N GLY A 50 -7.45 -11.79 12.61
CA GLY A 50 -6.04 -12.15 12.77
C GLY A 50 -5.80 -13.66 12.55
N PHE A 51 -4.56 -14.03 12.26
CA PHE A 51 -4.12 -15.42 12.27
C PHE A 51 -3.50 -15.77 13.62
N SER A 52 -3.66 -17.03 14.06
CA SER A 52 -2.85 -17.61 15.13
C SER A 52 -1.37 -17.61 14.75
N MET A 53 -0.47 -17.52 15.73
CA MET A 53 0.98 -17.59 15.50
C MET A 53 1.39 -18.89 14.79
N SER A 54 0.65 -19.98 15.01
CA SER A 54 0.87 -21.27 14.37
C SER A 54 0.67 -21.24 12.85
N HIS A 55 -0.12 -20.32 12.30
CA HIS A 55 -0.37 -20.24 10.85
C HIS A 55 0.73 -19.52 10.08
N TYR A 56 1.57 -18.72 10.75
CA TYR A 56 2.69 -18.02 10.07
C TYR A 56 3.94 -18.89 9.94
N ARG A 57 4.12 -19.88 10.81
CA ARG A 57 5.32 -20.75 10.83
C ARG A 57 5.41 -21.76 9.67
N PRO A 58 4.31 -22.30 9.11
CA PRO A 58 4.36 -23.29 8.04
C PRO A 58 4.06 -22.73 6.65
N LEU A 59 4.15 -21.40 6.44
CA LEU A 59 3.89 -20.85 5.10
C LEU A 59 4.94 -21.37 4.12
N PHE A 60 4.47 -22.02 3.07
CA PHE A 60 5.34 -22.39 1.97
C PHE A 60 5.73 -21.13 1.18
N PRO A 61 6.90 -21.13 0.52
CA PRO A 61 6.91 -20.89 -0.91
C PRO A 61 5.98 -19.83 -1.50
N TRP A 62 5.11 -20.39 -2.31
CA TRP A 62 3.99 -19.81 -3.04
C TRP A 62 2.80 -19.33 -2.20
N GLN A 63 2.84 -19.36 -0.86
CA GLN A 63 1.72 -19.01 0.02
C GLN A 63 1.88 -17.63 0.65
N PHE A 64 0.87 -16.79 0.48
CA PHE A 64 0.81 -15.41 0.93
C PHE A 64 -0.39 -15.18 1.84
N VAL A 65 -0.22 -14.34 2.86
CA VAL A 65 -1.30 -13.92 3.76
C VAL A 65 -1.37 -12.40 3.87
N ASN A 66 -2.58 -11.86 3.97
CA ASN A 66 -2.83 -10.42 4.11
C ASN A 66 -2.66 -9.89 5.55
N ARG A 67 -1.82 -10.57 6.35
CA ARG A 67 -1.52 -10.19 7.74
C ARG A 67 -0.05 -10.37 8.04
N ILE A 68 0.53 -9.42 8.75
CA ILE A 68 1.86 -9.55 9.33
C ILE A 68 1.69 -9.95 10.80
N PRO A 69 2.48 -10.90 11.32
CA PRO A 69 2.38 -11.27 12.73
C PRO A 69 2.56 -10.05 13.64
N LYS A 70 1.62 -9.83 14.56
CA LYS A 70 1.54 -8.65 15.44
C LYS A 70 1.34 -7.30 14.72
N GLY A 71 1.13 -7.28 13.40
CA GLY A 71 0.92 -6.09 12.59
C GLY A 71 -0.37 -5.33 12.90
N ASN A 72 -1.36 -6.01 13.49
CA ASN A 72 -2.63 -5.43 13.90
C ASN A 72 -2.60 -4.68 15.25
N SER A 73 -1.43 -4.53 15.89
CA SER A 73 -1.34 -3.90 17.21
C SER A 73 -1.84 -2.45 17.19
N ILE A 74 -1.48 -1.67 16.18
CA ILE A 74 -1.96 -0.29 15.99
C ILE A 74 -3.45 -0.18 15.66
N CYS A 75 -4.12 -1.27 15.28
CA CYS A 75 -5.54 -1.23 14.96
C CYS A 75 -6.46 -1.28 16.18
N ARG A 76 -5.91 -1.64 17.35
CA ARG A 76 -6.63 -1.60 18.62
C ARG A 76 -6.44 -0.24 19.29
N LYS A 77 -7.55 0.43 19.62
CA LYS A 77 -7.57 1.80 20.20
C LYS A 77 -6.62 1.96 21.41
N ASP A 78 -6.67 1.02 22.36
CA ASP A 78 -5.85 1.03 23.58
C ASP A 78 -4.34 0.85 23.28
N LYS A 79 -4.03 -0.03 22.33
CA LYS A 79 -2.65 -0.30 21.92
C LYS A 79 -2.08 0.83 21.07
N LEU A 80 -2.86 1.40 20.16
CA LEU A 80 -2.49 2.56 19.35
C LEU A 80 -2.01 3.72 20.23
N ILE A 81 -2.83 4.13 21.20
CA ILE A 81 -2.47 5.19 22.14
C ILE A 81 -1.21 4.85 22.92
N ARG A 82 -1.06 3.60 23.37
CA ARG A 82 0.15 3.17 24.09
C ARG A 82 1.40 3.28 23.21
N HIS A 83 1.32 2.87 21.94
CA HIS A 83 2.42 2.99 20.98
C HIS A 83 2.78 4.46 20.73
N LEU A 84 1.78 5.29 20.43
CA LEU A 84 2.00 6.72 20.13
C LEU A 84 2.51 7.50 21.34
N LYS A 85 1.98 7.25 22.55
CA LYS A 85 2.51 7.84 23.81
C LYS A 85 3.96 7.48 24.03
N ARG A 86 4.32 6.21 23.85
CA ARG A 86 5.71 5.74 24.01
C ARG A 86 6.63 6.46 23.03
N MET A 87 6.23 6.56 21.76
CA MET A 87 7.04 7.26 20.76
C MET A 87 7.13 8.76 21.02
N LYS A 88 6.03 9.41 21.42
CA LYS A 88 6.01 10.83 21.82
C LYS A 88 6.94 11.11 23.01
N LYS A 89 7.01 10.21 24.00
CA LYS A 89 7.93 10.35 25.14
C LYS A 89 9.41 10.37 24.70
N VAL A 90 9.76 9.62 23.66
CA VAL A 90 11.15 9.47 23.18
C VAL A 90 11.51 10.52 22.12
N HIS A 91 10.57 10.85 21.24
CA HIS A 91 10.82 11.67 20.04
C HIS A 91 10.11 13.03 20.06
N GLY A 92 9.38 13.35 21.13
CA GLY A 92 8.77 14.65 21.35
C GLY A 92 7.58 14.95 20.42
N SER A 93 7.45 16.22 20.05
CA SER A 93 6.29 16.80 19.39
C SER A 93 6.05 16.34 17.95
N ILE A 94 6.96 15.56 17.35
CA ILE A 94 6.72 14.97 16.03
C ILE A 94 5.53 14.00 16.03
N TYR A 95 5.12 13.51 17.22
CA TYR A 95 3.93 12.70 17.43
C TYR A 95 2.68 13.51 17.86
N ASP A 96 2.69 14.84 17.75
CA ASP A 96 1.54 15.72 18.10
C ASP A 96 0.42 15.73 17.03
N PHE A 97 0.28 14.63 16.31
CA PHE A 97 -0.83 14.35 15.40
C PHE A 97 -1.87 13.41 15.99
N SER A 98 -1.68 12.92 17.22
CA SER A 98 -2.67 12.14 17.97
C SER A 98 -3.17 12.95 19.14
N PRO A 99 -4.50 13.03 19.37
CA PRO A 99 -5.04 13.63 20.58
C PRO A 99 -4.48 12.95 21.83
N VAL A 100 -4.38 13.70 22.91
CA VAL A 100 -4.06 13.15 24.23
C VAL A 100 -5.17 12.18 24.61
N GLY A 101 -4.79 10.97 25.04
CA GLY A 101 -5.75 9.96 25.47
C GLY A 101 -5.29 9.16 26.67
N TYR A 102 -6.19 8.39 27.25
CA TYR A 102 -6.00 7.62 28.48
C TYR A 102 -6.71 6.27 28.35
N ASN A 103 -6.01 5.19 28.70
CA ASN A 103 -6.54 3.84 28.68
C ASN A 103 -7.19 3.50 30.03
N LEU A 104 -8.50 3.31 30.05
CA LEU A 104 -9.25 2.94 31.25
C LEU A 104 -9.38 1.42 31.40
N PRO A 105 -9.38 0.89 32.64
CA PRO A 105 -9.29 1.61 33.91
C PRO A 105 -7.85 2.02 34.31
N SER A 106 -6.82 1.52 33.60
CA SER A 106 -5.41 1.61 34.03
C SER A 106 -4.83 3.02 34.20
N GLU A 107 -5.40 4.03 33.53
CA GLU A 107 -4.94 5.41 33.56
C GLU A 107 -6.01 6.37 34.10
N TYR A 108 -7.00 5.87 34.84
CA TYR A 108 -8.09 6.68 35.40
C TYR A 108 -7.57 7.82 36.29
N THR A 109 -6.61 7.55 37.17
CA THR A 109 -6.04 8.57 38.06
C THR A 109 -5.39 9.71 37.28
N LYS A 110 -4.65 9.39 36.22
CA LYS A 110 -4.03 10.40 35.33
C LYS A 110 -5.07 11.22 34.57
N LEU A 111 -6.17 10.57 34.14
CA LEU A 111 -7.28 11.27 33.51
C LEU A 111 -7.94 12.22 34.50
N ALA A 112 -8.21 11.77 35.72
CA ALA A 112 -8.83 12.57 36.77
C ALA A 112 -7.99 13.82 37.10
N GLU A 113 -6.67 13.66 37.27
CA GLU A 113 -5.75 14.78 37.46
C GLU A 113 -5.81 15.80 36.31
N GLU A 114 -5.85 15.33 35.06
CA GLU A 114 -5.92 16.21 33.89
C GLU A 114 -7.27 16.92 33.78
N CYS A 115 -8.37 16.21 34.04
CA CYS A 115 -9.71 16.80 34.08
C CYS A 115 -9.82 17.88 35.16
N SER A 116 -9.27 17.65 36.36
CA SER A 116 -9.25 18.66 37.43
C SER A 116 -8.40 19.88 37.07
N ARG A 117 -7.27 19.70 36.36
CA ARG A 117 -6.46 20.84 35.89
C ARG A 117 -7.17 21.67 34.83
N CYS A 118 -7.87 21.03 33.91
CA CYS A 118 -8.56 21.66 32.79
C CYS A 118 -10.02 22.05 33.11
N GLU A 119 -10.47 21.99 34.37
CA GLU A 119 -11.87 22.20 34.74
C GLU A 119 -12.37 23.61 34.35
N LYS A 120 -11.47 24.60 34.35
CA LYS A 120 -11.76 25.97 33.92
C LYS A 120 -11.81 26.16 32.39
N ASP A 121 -11.25 25.23 31.64
CA ASP A 121 -11.06 25.36 30.18
C ASP A 121 -12.22 24.74 29.37
N ASP A 122 -13.25 24.22 30.06
CA ASP A 122 -14.45 23.57 29.52
C ASP A 122 -14.16 22.62 28.33
N LYS A 123 -13.15 21.76 28.52
CA LYS A 123 -12.66 20.87 27.45
C LYS A 123 -13.57 19.67 27.25
N VAL A 124 -13.84 19.35 25.98
CA VAL A 124 -14.64 18.18 25.61
C VAL A 124 -13.76 16.94 25.49
N TRP A 125 -14.24 15.83 26.05
CA TRP A 125 -13.61 14.51 25.95
C TRP A 125 -14.52 13.55 25.19
N ILE A 126 -13.91 12.57 24.53
CA ILE A 126 -14.61 11.49 23.84
C ILE A 126 -14.21 10.15 24.46
N CYS A 127 -15.19 9.39 24.95
CA CYS A 127 -15.01 8.03 25.44
C CYS A 127 -15.32 7.04 24.30
N LYS A 128 -14.42 6.09 24.06
CA LYS A 128 -14.52 5.08 23.00
C LYS A 128 -14.26 3.69 23.59
N PRO A 129 -15.20 2.74 23.52
CA PRO A 129 -14.94 1.37 23.93
C PRO A 129 -13.85 0.72 23.06
N VAL A 130 -12.96 -0.08 23.67
CA VAL A 130 -11.81 -0.66 22.95
C VAL A 130 -12.22 -1.71 21.92
N GLY A 131 -13.22 -2.53 22.24
CA GLY A 131 -13.67 -3.67 21.42
C GLY A 131 -14.81 -3.36 20.44
N GLN A 132 -15.26 -2.11 20.37
CA GLN A 132 -16.37 -1.71 19.51
C GLN A 132 -15.88 -0.89 18.30
N SER A 133 -16.68 -0.94 17.24
CA SER A 133 -16.50 -0.24 15.97
C SER A 133 -17.82 0.40 15.53
N GLN A 134 -17.78 1.17 14.43
CA GLN A 134 -18.96 1.83 13.84
C GLN A 134 -19.62 2.85 14.78
N GLY A 135 -18.84 3.52 15.62
CA GLY A 135 -19.36 4.54 16.54
C GLY A 135 -20.14 4.00 17.75
N ARG A 136 -20.32 2.68 17.88
CA ARG A 136 -21.09 2.10 18.99
C ARG A 136 -20.43 2.37 20.34
N GLY A 137 -21.24 2.79 21.30
CA GLY A 137 -20.83 3.10 22.66
C GLY A 137 -19.93 4.33 22.80
N ILE A 138 -19.76 5.12 21.74
CA ILE A 138 -19.01 6.39 21.80
C ILE A 138 -19.91 7.47 22.37
N PHE A 139 -19.41 8.23 23.34
CA PHE A 139 -20.09 9.40 23.85
C PHE A 139 -19.10 10.51 24.21
N LEU A 140 -19.61 11.74 24.27
CA LEU A 140 -18.86 12.92 24.68
C LEU A 140 -19.19 13.27 26.12
N PHE A 141 -18.21 13.78 26.84
CA PHE A 141 -18.40 14.28 28.20
C PHE A 141 -17.48 15.47 28.47
N ARG A 142 -17.88 16.31 29.42
CA ARG A 142 -17.10 17.47 29.88
C ARG A 142 -16.62 17.26 31.31
N LYS A 143 -17.53 16.82 32.19
CA LYS A 143 -17.24 16.53 33.59
C LYS A 143 -16.91 15.07 33.79
N LEU A 144 -15.96 14.79 34.68
CA LEU A 144 -15.59 13.42 35.01
C LEU A 144 -16.74 12.62 35.65
N SER A 145 -17.72 13.31 36.27
CA SER A 145 -18.95 12.71 36.79
C SER A 145 -19.80 12.02 35.72
N ASP A 146 -19.70 12.48 34.47
CA ASP A 146 -20.52 11.99 33.35
C ASP A 146 -19.85 10.79 32.64
N LEU A 147 -18.62 10.43 33.06
CA LEU A 147 -17.88 9.31 32.52
C LEU A 147 -18.44 7.99 33.09
N SER A 148 -19.18 7.27 32.26
CA SER A 148 -19.61 5.89 32.53
C SER A 148 -18.94 4.90 31.58
N TYR A 149 -18.35 3.82 32.12
CA TYR A 149 -17.77 2.76 31.32
C TYR A 149 -17.83 1.40 32.05
N ASP A 150 -18.46 0.41 31.42
CA ASP A 150 -18.53 -0.95 31.97
C ASP A 150 -17.33 -1.83 31.59
N ASN A 151 -16.68 -1.47 30.47
CA ASN A 151 -15.61 -2.24 29.87
C ASN A 151 -14.40 -1.35 29.56
N ALA A 152 -13.28 -1.97 29.21
CA ALA A 152 -12.07 -1.25 28.80
C ALA A 152 -12.38 -0.21 27.73
N ALA A 153 -12.02 1.04 28.02
CA ALA A 153 -12.34 2.19 27.21
C ALA A 153 -11.11 3.07 27.02
N VAL A 154 -11.17 3.88 25.97
CA VAL A 154 -10.18 4.88 25.64
C VAL A 154 -10.87 6.23 25.72
N VAL A 155 -10.39 7.08 26.63
CA VAL A 155 -10.80 8.47 26.68
C VAL A 155 -9.77 9.29 25.90
N GLN A 156 -10.22 10.16 25.00
CA GLN A 156 -9.35 11.06 24.24
C GLN A 156 -9.89 12.49 24.30
N ARG A 157 -9.00 13.47 24.16
CA ARG A 157 -9.41 14.85 23.95
C ARG A 157 -10.19 14.94 22.63
N TYR A 158 -11.37 15.55 22.67
CA TYR A 158 -12.16 15.79 21.46
C TYR A 158 -11.56 16.95 20.67
N ILE A 159 -11.59 16.85 19.34
CA ILE A 159 -11.15 17.91 18.43
C ILE A 159 -12.38 18.77 18.16
N GLU A 160 -12.42 19.93 18.82
CA GLU A 160 -13.61 20.80 18.89
C GLU A 160 -13.82 21.61 17.59
N ASN A 161 -12.74 22.00 16.92
CA ASN A 161 -12.79 22.82 15.70
C ASN A 161 -12.27 22.03 14.48
N PRO A 162 -13.01 21.00 14.01
CA PRO A 162 -12.68 20.34 12.75
C PRO A 162 -12.88 21.30 11.58
N LEU A 163 -12.15 21.09 10.48
CA LEU A 163 -12.51 21.71 9.21
C LEU A 163 -13.89 21.20 8.77
N LEU A 164 -14.75 22.11 8.32
CA LEU A 164 -16.12 21.80 7.93
C LEU A 164 -16.29 21.98 6.42
N ILE A 165 -17.06 21.09 5.81
CA ILE A 165 -17.52 21.22 4.41
C ILE A 165 -19.03 21.39 4.45
N GLY A 166 -19.51 22.56 4.02
CA GLY A 166 -20.95 22.88 4.08
C GLY A 166 -21.55 22.82 5.49
N GLY A 167 -20.75 23.08 6.53
CA GLY A 167 -21.16 22.98 7.94
C GLY A 167 -21.07 21.57 8.54
N TYR A 168 -20.70 20.55 7.76
CA TYR A 168 -20.57 19.18 8.23
C TYR A 168 -19.11 18.81 8.52
N LYS A 169 -18.92 18.07 9.63
CA LYS A 169 -17.65 17.42 9.96
C LYS A 169 -17.43 16.23 9.02
N PHE A 170 -16.19 16.04 8.58
CA PHE A 170 -15.78 14.91 7.76
C PHE A 170 -14.45 14.31 8.24
N ASP A 171 -14.15 13.08 7.85
CA ASP A 171 -12.86 12.44 8.04
C ASP A 171 -12.35 11.87 6.70
N LEU A 172 -11.04 11.73 6.59
CA LEU A 172 -10.36 11.12 5.45
C LEU A 172 -10.10 9.65 5.73
N ARG A 173 -10.59 8.80 4.82
CA ARG A 173 -10.20 7.39 4.73
C ARG A 173 -9.02 7.24 3.78
N LEU A 174 -7.84 6.94 4.32
CA LEU A 174 -6.63 6.67 3.54
C LEU A 174 -6.37 5.17 3.49
N TYR A 175 -6.03 4.64 2.31
CA TYR A 175 -5.68 3.23 2.14
C TYR A 175 -4.16 3.06 2.12
N VAL A 176 -3.66 2.17 2.97
CA VAL A 176 -2.22 2.00 3.20
C VAL A 176 -1.83 0.53 3.10
N CYS A 177 -0.82 0.23 2.29
CA CYS A 177 -0.25 -1.11 2.14
C CYS A 177 1.15 -1.15 2.75
N VAL A 178 1.40 -2.14 3.61
CA VAL A 178 2.71 -2.40 4.24
C VAL A 178 3.17 -3.80 3.86
N PRO A 179 3.95 -3.94 2.78
CA PRO A 179 4.43 -5.26 2.34
C PRO A 179 5.62 -5.79 3.16
N SER A 180 6.36 -4.92 3.86
CA SER A 180 7.48 -5.33 4.70
C SER A 180 7.81 -4.31 5.79
N TYR A 181 8.25 -4.79 6.95
CA TYR A 181 8.85 -3.99 8.02
C TYR A 181 10.39 -4.02 8.01
N ARG A 182 11.01 -4.92 7.22
CA ARG A 182 12.47 -5.10 7.16
C ARG A 182 12.90 -5.45 5.73
N PRO A 183 13.17 -4.46 4.86
CA PRO A 183 13.12 -3.02 5.15
C PRO A 183 11.67 -2.51 5.30
N LEU A 184 11.47 -1.47 6.12
CA LEU A 184 10.16 -0.83 6.25
C LEU A 184 9.78 -0.19 4.92
N THR A 185 8.71 -0.68 4.32
CA THR A 185 8.19 -0.20 3.04
C THR A 185 6.71 0.10 3.21
N ILE A 186 6.28 1.30 2.82
CA ILE A 186 4.89 1.74 3.00
C ILE A 186 4.42 2.41 1.72
N TYR A 187 3.26 2.00 1.24
CA TYR A 187 2.55 2.60 0.11
C TYR A 187 1.22 3.19 0.56
N MET A 188 0.85 4.33 -0.02
CA MET A 188 -0.45 4.96 0.20
C MET A 188 -1.17 5.12 -1.13
N TYR A 189 -2.45 4.77 -1.17
CA TYR A 189 -3.25 4.85 -2.39
C TYR A 189 -3.67 6.31 -2.65
N LYS A 190 -3.63 6.74 -3.91
CA LYS A 190 -3.83 8.13 -4.31
C LYS A 190 -5.28 8.63 -4.31
N GLU A 191 -6.26 7.75 -4.09
CA GLU A 191 -7.71 8.07 -4.15
C GLU A 191 -8.45 7.83 -2.83
N GLY A 192 -9.55 8.55 -2.64
CA GLY A 192 -10.46 8.47 -1.49
C GLY A 192 -11.83 7.90 -1.88
N CYS A 193 -12.49 7.14 -1.00
CA CYS A 193 -13.63 6.28 -1.38
C CYS A 193 -15.04 6.90 -1.31
N LYS A 194 -15.21 8.11 -0.76
CA LYS A 194 -16.54 8.77 -0.68
C LYS A 194 -16.55 10.09 -1.43
N TRP A 195 -15.65 10.97 -1.05
CA TRP A 195 -15.16 12.01 -1.93
C TRP A 195 -13.83 11.53 -2.48
N THR A 196 -13.69 11.56 -3.80
CA THR A 196 -12.37 11.40 -4.38
C THR A 196 -11.49 12.54 -3.88
N PHE A 197 -10.20 12.30 -3.71
CA PHE A 197 -9.36 13.39 -3.22
C PHE A 197 -9.29 14.53 -4.23
N ARG A 198 -9.39 14.27 -5.54
CA ARG A 198 -9.67 15.29 -6.56
C ARG A 198 -10.81 16.24 -6.19
N GLN A 199 -11.97 15.73 -5.77
CA GLN A 199 -13.11 16.55 -5.37
C GLN A 199 -12.77 17.40 -4.14
N LEU A 200 -12.11 16.81 -3.15
CA LEU A 200 -11.67 17.52 -1.95
C LEU A 200 -10.65 18.63 -2.26
N ARG A 201 -9.68 18.35 -3.12
CA ARG A 201 -8.65 19.33 -3.53
C ARG A 201 -9.27 20.51 -4.27
N ARG A 202 -10.25 20.26 -5.15
CA ARG A 202 -11.03 21.34 -5.80
C ARG A 202 -11.77 22.20 -4.78
N PHE A 203 -12.35 21.58 -3.73
CA PHE A 203 -12.97 22.34 -2.65
C PHE A 203 -11.94 23.19 -1.88
N PHE A 204 -10.75 22.66 -1.59
CA PHE A 204 -9.68 23.42 -0.96
C PHE A 204 -9.25 24.62 -1.80
N GLU A 205 -9.02 24.42 -3.10
CA GLU A 205 -8.67 25.47 -4.04
C GLU A 205 -9.75 26.57 -4.09
N GLN A 206 -11.03 26.18 -4.21
CA GLN A 206 -12.17 27.13 -4.21
C GLN A 206 -12.32 27.89 -2.90
N SER A 207 -11.93 27.27 -1.78
CA SER A 207 -11.98 27.88 -0.44
C SER A 207 -10.71 28.68 -0.12
N GLY A 208 -9.73 28.74 -1.04
CA GLY A 208 -8.46 29.47 -0.85
C GLY A 208 -7.46 28.77 0.07
N TYR A 209 -7.61 27.46 0.31
CA TYR A 209 -6.68 26.68 1.11
C TYR A 209 -5.50 26.20 0.28
N PHE A 210 -4.29 26.45 0.76
CA PHE A 210 -3.07 25.82 0.24
C PHE A 210 -2.80 24.49 0.96
N ASP A 211 -3.21 23.38 0.36
CA ASP A 211 -3.26 22.05 0.96
C ASP A 211 -1.97 21.22 0.80
N TRP A 212 -0.99 21.70 0.03
CA TRP A 212 0.23 20.94 -0.25
C TRP A 212 0.94 20.42 1.01
N ILE A 213 1.12 21.27 2.03
CA ILE A 213 1.79 20.86 3.29
C ILE A 213 0.96 19.83 4.08
N LEU A 214 -0.37 19.90 3.96
CA LEU A 214 -1.28 19.00 4.68
C LEU A 214 -1.02 17.56 4.25
N TRP A 215 -0.87 17.32 2.95
CA TRP A 215 -0.56 15.99 2.42
C TRP A 215 0.83 15.48 2.82
N GLN A 216 1.81 16.37 2.96
CA GLN A 216 3.13 16.01 3.50
C GLN A 216 3.05 15.61 4.99
N ARG A 217 2.26 16.34 5.78
CA ARG A 217 1.97 16.00 7.18
C ARG A 217 1.23 14.68 7.30
N ILE A 218 0.27 14.40 6.41
CA ILE A 218 -0.48 13.12 6.37
C ILE A 218 0.47 11.95 6.07
N SER A 219 1.32 12.07 5.05
CA SER A 219 2.29 11.01 4.69
C SER A 219 3.24 10.69 5.85
N CYS A 220 3.72 11.71 6.55
CA CYS A 220 4.55 11.56 7.74
C CYS A 220 3.78 10.95 8.92
N LEU A 221 2.54 11.37 9.16
CA LEU A 221 1.65 10.82 10.19
C LEU A 221 1.44 9.31 10.00
N VAL A 222 1.12 8.88 8.77
CA VAL A 222 0.95 7.45 8.44
C VAL A 222 2.25 6.69 8.70
N THR A 223 3.37 7.21 8.22
CA THR A 223 4.69 6.57 8.39
C THR A 223 5.07 6.44 9.86
N LEU A 224 4.94 7.51 10.65
CA LEU A 224 5.24 7.52 12.09
C LEU A 224 4.32 6.57 12.87
N THR A 225 3.05 6.47 12.48
CA THR A 225 2.09 5.55 13.11
C THR A 225 2.50 4.10 12.89
N ILE A 226 2.85 3.71 11.66
CA ILE A 226 3.33 2.35 11.34
C ILE A 226 4.66 2.07 12.04
N LEU A 227 5.56 3.05 12.05
CA LEU A 227 6.87 2.95 12.69
C LEU A 227 6.77 2.72 14.21
N SER A 228 5.72 3.24 14.87
CA SER A 228 5.50 3.12 16.32
C SER A 228 5.38 1.68 16.84
N GLN A 229 5.03 0.73 15.97
CA GLN A 229 4.96 -0.70 16.29
C GLN A 229 6.12 -1.54 15.73
N ALA A 230 6.97 -0.97 14.86
CA ALA A 230 7.99 -1.71 14.09
C ALA A 230 8.93 -2.56 14.98
N ALA A 231 9.32 -2.07 16.16
CA ALA A 231 10.15 -2.81 17.11
C ALA A 231 9.53 -4.13 17.58
N GLY A 232 8.20 -4.21 17.66
CA GLY A 232 7.46 -5.38 18.12
C GLY A 232 7.12 -6.40 17.02
N ILE A 233 7.32 -6.04 15.75
CA ILE A 233 7.00 -6.89 14.60
C ILE A 233 8.14 -7.90 14.40
N PRO A 234 7.89 -9.21 14.39
CA PRO A 234 8.90 -10.21 14.07
C PRO A 234 9.26 -10.16 12.57
N ARG A 235 10.30 -10.89 12.17
CA ARG A 235 10.55 -11.10 10.74
C ARG A 235 9.50 -12.06 10.17
N SER A 236 8.97 -11.71 9.00
CA SER A 236 8.01 -12.52 8.25
C SER A 236 8.24 -12.28 6.76
N SER A 237 8.11 -13.33 5.96
CA SER A 237 8.03 -13.29 4.49
C SER A 237 6.60 -13.60 4.05
N ASN A 238 6.27 -13.28 2.80
CA ASN A 238 4.98 -13.59 2.17
C ASN A 238 3.76 -13.07 2.96
N CYS A 239 3.94 -12.01 3.74
CA CYS A 239 2.94 -11.39 4.58
C CYS A 239 2.89 -9.90 4.25
N PHE A 240 1.71 -9.33 4.06
CA PHE A 240 1.52 -7.89 3.92
C PHE A 240 0.39 -7.42 4.82
N GLU A 241 0.32 -6.13 5.10
CA GLU A 241 -0.86 -5.53 5.75
C GLU A 241 -1.53 -4.53 4.82
N PHE A 242 -2.86 -4.48 4.92
CA PHE A 242 -3.70 -3.52 4.23
C PHE A 242 -4.60 -2.83 5.26
N PHE A 243 -4.31 -1.55 5.50
CA PHE A 243 -4.92 -0.73 6.53
C PHE A 243 -5.82 0.36 5.93
N GLY A 244 -6.86 0.72 6.67
CA GLY A 244 -7.58 1.97 6.50
C GLY A 244 -7.18 2.94 7.61
N PHE A 245 -6.74 4.15 7.27
CA PHE A 245 -6.44 5.20 8.23
C PHE A 245 -7.58 6.22 8.24
N ASP A 246 -8.02 6.60 9.43
CA ASP A 246 -9.07 7.60 9.62
C ASP A 246 -8.41 8.87 10.16
N VAL A 247 -8.39 9.92 9.35
CA VAL A 247 -7.70 11.18 9.66
C VAL A 247 -8.68 12.34 9.65
N LEU A 248 -8.72 13.11 10.72
CA LEU A 248 -9.49 14.36 10.81
C LEU A 248 -8.61 15.54 10.49
N ILE A 249 -9.13 16.53 9.77
CA ILE A 249 -8.45 17.81 9.54
C ILE A 249 -9.11 18.86 10.44
N ASP A 250 -8.31 19.65 11.15
CA ASP A 250 -8.81 20.81 11.90
C ASP A 250 -8.85 22.09 11.06
N GLU A 251 -9.46 23.13 11.60
CA GLU A 251 -9.58 24.46 10.95
C GLU A 251 -8.24 25.07 10.52
N ASN A 252 -7.12 24.63 11.10
CA ASN A 252 -5.76 25.10 10.79
C ASN A 252 -5.02 24.19 9.79
N LEU A 253 -5.75 23.32 9.07
CA LEU A 253 -5.21 22.30 8.16
C LEU A 253 -4.19 21.39 8.85
N LYS A 254 -4.37 21.10 10.15
CA LYS A 254 -3.57 20.10 10.85
C LYS A 254 -4.27 18.74 10.79
N PRO A 255 -3.59 17.68 10.32
CA PRO A 255 -4.15 16.34 10.33
C PRO A 255 -4.01 15.70 11.71
N TRP A 256 -5.06 15.01 12.12
CA TRP A 256 -5.17 14.27 13.37
C TRP A 256 -5.55 12.82 13.11
N LEU A 257 -4.76 11.88 13.60
CA LEU A 257 -5.08 10.45 13.53
C LEU A 257 -6.23 10.14 14.49
N LEU A 258 -7.32 9.58 13.97
CA LEU A 258 -8.45 9.12 14.78
C LEU A 258 -8.34 7.65 15.16
N GLU A 259 -8.13 6.79 14.15
CA GLU A 259 -7.93 5.34 14.31
C GLU A 259 -7.28 4.71 13.08
N VAL A 260 -6.84 3.47 13.25
CA VAL A 260 -6.36 2.60 12.16
C VAL A 260 -7.25 1.37 12.12
N ASN A 261 -7.87 1.12 10.98
CA ASN A 261 -8.77 0.01 10.75
C ASN A 261 -8.01 -1.17 10.12
N LEU A 262 -8.13 -2.33 10.77
CA LEU A 262 -7.62 -3.59 10.25
C LEU A 262 -8.56 -4.08 9.15
N SER A 263 -8.07 -4.24 7.91
CA SER A 263 -8.91 -4.52 6.73
C SER A 263 -10.04 -3.50 6.57
N PRO A 264 -9.79 -2.38 5.86
CA PRO A 264 -10.86 -1.42 5.59
C PRO A 264 -12.03 -2.10 4.89
N ALA A 265 -13.24 -1.60 5.14
CA ALA A 265 -14.45 -2.17 4.56
C ALA A 265 -14.39 -2.16 3.03
N LEU A 266 -14.55 -3.34 2.43
CA LEU A 266 -14.60 -3.55 0.98
C LEU A 266 -16.04 -3.78 0.48
N SER A 267 -17.05 -3.38 1.27
CA SER A 267 -18.42 -3.28 0.78
C SER A 267 -18.55 -2.08 -0.16
N ASN A 268 -19.48 -2.16 -1.11
CA ASN A 268 -19.86 -1.03 -1.96
C ASN A 268 -21.09 -0.38 -1.34
N ASP A 269 -20.87 0.62 -0.50
CA ASP A 269 -21.95 1.33 0.21
C ASP A 269 -22.48 2.50 -0.66
N CYS A 270 -21.71 2.94 -1.66
CA CYS A 270 -22.12 3.93 -2.68
C CYS A 270 -21.51 3.61 -4.07
N GLU A 271 -21.96 4.31 -5.12
CA GLU A 271 -21.47 4.10 -6.50
C GLU A 271 -19.95 4.35 -6.63
N VAL A 272 -19.44 5.41 -5.99
CA VAL A 272 -18.02 5.80 -5.97
C VAL A 272 -17.12 4.71 -5.37
N ASP A 273 -17.64 3.89 -4.44
CA ASP A 273 -16.86 2.82 -3.82
C ASP A 273 -16.35 1.83 -4.87
N SER A 274 -17.16 1.52 -5.89
CA SER A 274 -16.77 0.58 -6.94
C SER A 274 -15.70 1.15 -7.88
N GLU A 275 -15.76 2.46 -8.14
CA GLU A 275 -14.79 3.18 -8.98
C GLU A 275 -13.41 3.28 -8.31
N VAL A 276 -13.38 3.37 -6.97
CA VAL A 276 -12.13 3.52 -6.21
C VAL A 276 -11.60 2.18 -5.70
N LYS A 277 -12.43 1.36 -5.05
CA LYS A 277 -11.99 0.14 -4.36
C LYS A 277 -11.64 -0.98 -5.35
N LYS A 278 -12.28 -1.04 -6.51
CA LYS A 278 -11.99 -2.07 -7.52
C LYS A 278 -10.60 -1.89 -8.13
N PRO A 279 -10.23 -0.72 -8.72
CA PRO A 279 -8.86 -0.49 -9.19
C PRO A 279 -7.84 -0.60 -8.07
N LEU A 280 -8.17 -0.10 -6.86
CA LEU A 280 -7.31 -0.23 -5.69
C LEU A 280 -6.86 -1.66 -5.43
N LEU A 281 -7.79 -2.62 -5.48
CA LEU A 281 -7.48 -4.04 -5.25
C LEU A 281 -6.68 -4.66 -6.42
N HIS A 282 -7.00 -4.30 -7.67
CA HIS A 282 -6.18 -4.72 -8.81
C HIS A 282 -4.74 -4.21 -8.67
N ASP A 283 -4.56 -2.91 -8.45
CA ASP A 283 -3.26 -2.27 -8.28
C ASP A 283 -2.51 -2.84 -7.07
N LEU A 284 -3.23 -3.21 -5.99
CA LEU A 284 -2.63 -3.82 -4.80
C LEU A 284 -2.00 -5.17 -5.14
N PHE A 285 -2.70 -5.99 -5.91
CA PHE A 285 -2.19 -7.30 -6.29
C PHE A 285 -1.04 -7.20 -7.32
N ASP A 286 -1.04 -6.21 -8.20
CA ASP A 286 0.11 -5.92 -9.07
C ASP A 286 1.32 -5.43 -8.26
N LEU A 287 1.08 -4.55 -7.28
CA LEU A 287 2.11 -4.05 -6.35
C LEU A 287 2.76 -5.20 -5.58
N LEU A 288 1.99 -6.22 -5.20
CA LEU A 288 2.51 -7.39 -4.51
C LEU A 288 3.17 -8.39 -5.46
N GLY A 289 3.04 -8.22 -6.78
CA GLY A 289 3.57 -9.13 -7.80
C GLY A 289 2.76 -10.41 -7.93
N PHE A 290 1.45 -10.36 -7.71
CA PHE A 290 0.56 -11.49 -7.94
C PHE A 290 0.07 -11.53 -9.39
N PRO A 291 -0.02 -12.74 -9.99
CA PRO A 291 -0.23 -12.88 -11.43
C PRO A 291 -1.62 -12.41 -11.85
N VAL A 292 -1.74 -12.01 -13.11
CA VAL A 292 -3.02 -11.91 -13.81
C VAL A 292 -3.08 -13.06 -14.81
N CYS A 293 -4.07 -13.94 -14.66
CA CYS A 293 -4.27 -15.09 -15.52
C CYS A 293 -5.26 -14.71 -16.62
N ASN A 294 -4.76 -14.09 -17.70
CA ASN A 294 -5.60 -13.70 -18.82
C ASN A 294 -6.23 -14.94 -19.50
N THR A 295 -7.52 -14.87 -19.79
CA THR A 295 -8.25 -15.85 -20.62
C THR A 295 -7.84 -15.70 -22.09
N GLY A 296 -6.58 -15.97 -22.45
CA GLY A 296 -6.10 -16.05 -23.85
C GLY A 296 -6.12 -14.78 -24.70
N LEU A 297 -6.86 -13.73 -24.34
CA LEU A 297 -7.01 -12.50 -25.14
C LEU A 297 -5.80 -11.56 -25.04
N SER A 298 -4.97 -11.68 -24.00
CA SER A 298 -3.75 -10.88 -23.88
C SER A 298 -2.59 -11.36 -24.75
N LEU A 299 -2.76 -12.47 -25.49
CA LEU A 299 -1.77 -12.96 -26.44
C LEU A 299 -1.78 -12.18 -27.77
N PHE A 300 -2.77 -11.30 -27.97
CA PHE A 300 -2.81 -10.39 -29.11
C PHE A 300 -2.02 -9.12 -28.76
N THR A 301 -0.69 -9.17 -28.89
CA THR A 301 0.19 -7.98 -28.89
C THR A 301 -0.01 -7.18 -30.19
N ILE A 302 -1.19 -6.59 -30.36
CA ILE A 302 -1.49 -5.74 -31.53
C ILE A 302 -0.89 -4.32 -31.36
N TRP A 303 -0.46 -3.94 -30.15
CA TRP A 303 0.09 -2.60 -29.87
C TRP A 303 1.52 -2.55 -29.32
N SER A 304 2.28 -3.64 -29.31
CA SER A 304 3.73 -3.55 -29.03
C SER A 304 4.50 -3.20 -30.30
N SER A 305 4.31 -1.98 -30.80
CA SER A 305 5.13 -1.43 -31.89
C SER A 305 6.45 -0.90 -31.31
N LEU A 306 7.50 -1.68 -31.57
CA LEU A 306 8.95 -1.44 -31.46
C LEU A 306 9.43 -0.03 -31.05
N ASP A 307 10.16 0.03 -29.93
CA ASP A 307 11.32 0.92 -29.81
C ASP A 307 12.51 0.32 -30.58
N ARG A 308 13.07 1.10 -31.50
CA ARG A 308 14.34 0.79 -32.17
C ARG A 308 15.48 1.15 -31.23
N ILE A 309 16.36 0.18 -30.99
CA ILE A 309 17.63 0.35 -30.28
C ILE A 309 18.58 1.14 -31.20
N GLU A 310 19.07 2.28 -30.72
CA GLU A 310 20.28 2.93 -31.24
C GLU A 310 21.49 2.21 -30.64
N GLU A 311 22.29 1.53 -31.47
CA GLU A 311 23.65 1.12 -31.13
C GLU A 311 24.63 2.11 -31.77
N ASP A 312 25.39 2.79 -30.91
CA ASP A 312 26.51 3.65 -31.26
C ASP A 312 27.61 2.86 -32.00
N GLY A 313 28.14 3.46 -33.07
CA GLY A 313 29.30 2.94 -33.81
C GLY A 313 30.30 4.05 -34.15
N GLU A 314 31.39 4.12 -33.40
CA GLU A 314 32.65 4.74 -33.81
C GLU A 314 33.65 3.63 -34.17
N VAL A 315 34.09 3.53 -35.43
CA VAL A 315 35.50 3.33 -35.85
C VAL A 315 35.65 3.70 -37.34
N SER A 316 36.76 4.41 -37.60
CA SER A 316 37.25 5.04 -38.82
C SER A 316 37.74 4.12 -39.95
N SER A 317 37.56 4.63 -41.18
CA SER A 317 38.47 4.61 -42.35
C SER A 317 38.55 3.42 -43.35
N LYS A 318 38.26 3.81 -44.61
CA LYS A 318 39.02 3.63 -45.88
C LYS A 318 38.84 2.37 -46.78
N PHE A 319 38.70 2.71 -48.09
CA PHE A 319 38.80 1.92 -49.34
C PHE A 319 37.69 0.87 -49.61
N GLY A 320 37.11 0.72 -50.81
CA GLY A 320 37.26 1.32 -52.12
C GLY A 320 36.54 0.45 -53.19
N ARG A 321 36.12 1.11 -54.29
CA ARG A 321 35.74 0.58 -55.63
C ARG A 321 34.38 -0.08 -55.89
N SER A 322 33.67 0.59 -56.81
CA SER A 322 32.54 0.18 -57.64
C SER A 322 32.74 -1.10 -58.45
N VAL A 323 31.66 -1.87 -58.66
CA VAL A 323 31.27 -2.43 -59.98
C VAL A 323 29.74 -2.41 -60.13
N LYS A 324 29.31 -1.96 -61.30
CA LYS A 324 27.93 -1.76 -61.78
C LYS A 324 27.20 -3.09 -62.10
N LYS A 325 25.88 -3.15 -61.89
CA LYS A 325 24.89 -3.32 -63.00
C LYS A 325 23.43 -3.10 -62.55
N ARG A 326 22.82 -2.08 -63.21
CA ARG A 326 21.42 -1.90 -63.65
C ARG A 326 20.60 -3.21 -63.74
N SER A 327 19.28 -3.29 -63.55
CA SER A 327 18.12 -2.39 -63.75
C SER A 327 16.87 -3.12 -63.19
N LYS A 328 15.66 -2.60 -62.95
CA LYS A 328 14.89 -1.50 -63.58
C LYS A 328 13.64 -1.21 -62.73
N LEU A 329 13.32 0.08 -62.63
CA LEU A 329 12.11 0.81 -62.24
C LEU A 329 10.76 0.07 -62.05
N GLY A 330 9.96 0.60 -61.10
CA GLY A 330 8.53 0.80 -61.30
C GLY A 330 7.71 1.25 -60.06
N ARG A 331 7.73 2.58 -59.76
CA ARG A 331 6.66 3.47 -59.19
C ARG A 331 5.81 2.98 -57.98
N GLU A 332 5.82 3.68 -56.83
CA GLU A 332 4.93 4.82 -56.47
C GLU A 332 3.44 4.53 -56.76
N ALA A 333 2.44 4.78 -55.91
CA ALA A 333 2.31 5.34 -54.57
C ALA A 333 0.83 5.12 -54.14
N GLU A 334 0.50 5.55 -52.92
CA GLU A 334 -0.84 5.92 -52.42
C GLU A 334 -1.76 4.85 -51.81
N THR A 335 -1.75 4.88 -50.47
CA THR A 335 -2.93 4.98 -49.58
C THR A 335 -4.25 5.31 -50.26
N PHE A 336 -5.31 4.55 -49.96
CA PHE A 336 -6.49 5.01 -49.19
C PHE A 336 -7.63 3.95 -49.18
N LEU A 337 -8.39 3.96 -48.08
CA LEU A 337 -9.78 3.50 -47.88
C LEU A 337 -10.08 2.08 -47.38
N ASN A 338 -10.31 2.04 -46.06
CA ASN A 338 -11.60 1.73 -45.40
C ASN A 338 -12.41 0.52 -45.89
N LEU A 339 -12.44 -0.49 -45.00
CA LEU A 339 -13.46 -1.51 -44.98
C LEU A 339 -14.83 -0.95 -44.55
N SER A 340 -15.86 -1.38 -45.27
CA SER A 340 -17.15 -1.83 -44.74
C SER A 340 -17.69 -2.85 -45.76
N SER A 341 -18.53 -3.82 -45.49
CA SER A 341 -19.27 -4.27 -44.30
C SER A 341 -19.91 -5.60 -44.73
N GLU A 342 -19.91 -6.59 -43.84
CA GLU A 342 -20.77 -7.80 -43.82
C GLU A 342 -20.88 -8.62 -45.12
N THR A 343 -20.69 -9.94 -45.11
CA THR A 343 -21.85 -10.85 -44.98
C THR A 343 -21.33 -12.29 -45.00
N ARG A 344 -21.58 -12.99 -43.89
CA ARG A 344 -22.05 -14.38 -43.78
C ARG A 344 -21.44 -15.48 -44.69
N ALA A 345 -20.90 -16.46 -43.97
CA ALA A 345 -21.23 -17.88 -44.09
C ALA A 345 -20.96 -18.59 -45.43
N THR A 346 -19.94 -19.44 -45.43
CA THR A 346 -20.10 -20.79 -45.99
C THR A 346 -19.16 -21.77 -45.29
N LEU A 347 -19.75 -22.70 -44.53
CA LEU A 347 -19.11 -23.95 -44.12
C LEU A 347 -18.64 -24.71 -45.38
N ARG A 348 -17.42 -25.23 -45.35
CA ARG A 348 -17.04 -26.59 -45.80
C ARG A 348 -15.74 -26.97 -45.07
N GLN A 349 -15.88 -27.68 -43.95
CA GLN A 349 -15.53 -29.10 -43.81
C GLN A 349 -14.03 -29.41 -44.01
N SER A 350 -13.31 -29.59 -42.90
CA SER A 350 -12.52 -30.79 -42.62
C SER A 350 -11.99 -30.78 -41.18
N THR A 351 -12.52 -31.69 -40.38
CA THR A 351 -11.82 -32.38 -39.27
C THR A 351 -12.04 -33.88 -39.55
N PRO A 352 -11.22 -34.82 -39.05
CA PRO A 352 -10.41 -34.72 -37.83
C PRO A 352 -9.03 -35.40 -37.89
N GLU A 353 -7.98 -34.75 -37.36
CA GLU A 353 -6.84 -35.51 -36.83
C GLU A 353 -6.39 -34.92 -35.48
N VAL A 354 -6.53 -35.76 -34.46
CA VAL A 354 -5.87 -35.79 -33.14
C VAL A 354 -5.02 -34.57 -32.80
N CYS A 355 -5.57 -33.67 -31.98
CA CYS A 355 -4.84 -32.52 -31.43
C CYS A 355 -4.18 -32.94 -30.10
N PRO A 356 -2.83 -32.89 -29.96
CA PRO A 356 -2.17 -33.22 -28.71
C PRO A 356 -2.56 -32.21 -27.62
N THR A 357 -2.91 -32.74 -26.46
CA THR A 357 -3.18 -31.99 -25.22
C THR A 357 -1.89 -31.34 -24.70
N THR A 358 -1.46 -30.22 -25.27
CA THR A 358 -0.37 -29.40 -24.74
C THR A 358 -0.58 -27.95 -25.13
N TRP A 359 -1.31 -27.21 -24.30
CA TRP A 359 -1.35 -25.75 -24.37
C TRP A 359 -0.19 -25.20 -23.52
N PRO A 360 0.76 -24.42 -24.06
CA PRO A 360 1.71 -23.69 -23.24
C PRO A 360 1.01 -22.44 -22.69
N ARG A 361 0.24 -22.58 -21.60
CA ARG A 361 -0.38 -21.45 -20.89
C ARG A 361 0.53 -20.90 -19.79
N TYR A 362 1.72 -20.42 -20.13
CA TYR A 362 2.51 -19.54 -19.26
C TYR A 362 3.42 -18.66 -20.11
N ASN A 363 3.49 -17.36 -19.79
CA ASN A 363 4.44 -16.46 -20.41
C ASN A 363 5.87 -16.91 -20.05
N PRO A 364 6.67 -17.46 -20.99
CA PRO A 364 7.96 -18.09 -20.67
C PRO A 364 9.01 -17.10 -20.15
N LEU A 365 8.84 -15.80 -20.44
CA LEU A 365 9.79 -14.75 -20.07
C LEU A 365 9.85 -14.47 -18.56
N LEU A 366 8.85 -14.92 -17.79
CA LEU A 366 8.85 -14.82 -16.33
C LEU A 366 9.46 -16.05 -15.63
N MET A 367 9.59 -17.20 -16.30
CA MET A 367 10.05 -18.44 -15.65
C MET A 367 11.54 -18.72 -15.84
N ASP A 368 12.18 -18.18 -16.88
CA ASP A 368 13.56 -18.53 -17.21
C ASP A 368 14.59 -18.04 -16.17
N LYS A 369 14.19 -17.12 -15.28
CA LYS A 369 14.98 -16.71 -14.11
C LYS A 369 14.75 -17.54 -12.84
N TYR A 370 13.70 -18.37 -12.78
CA TYR A 370 13.29 -19.09 -11.56
C TYR A 370 13.64 -20.58 -11.55
N ILE A 371 14.22 -21.12 -12.62
CA ILE A 371 14.72 -22.50 -12.66
C ILE A 371 16.23 -22.50 -12.50
N ARG A 372 16.74 -22.10 -11.32
CA ARG A 372 17.99 -22.69 -10.84
C ARG A 372 17.70 -24.13 -10.45
N ARG A 373 18.11 -25.02 -11.34
CA ARG A 373 18.13 -26.48 -11.25
C ARG A 373 18.21 -27.00 -9.80
N TYR A 374 17.12 -27.60 -9.32
CA TYR A 374 17.18 -28.60 -8.26
C TYR A 374 17.81 -29.87 -8.86
N LYS A 375 19.13 -30.00 -8.71
CA LYS A 375 19.85 -31.26 -8.89
C LYS A 375 20.69 -31.52 -7.63
N GLY A 376 20.31 -32.57 -6.90
CA GLY A 376 21.21 -33.43 -6.12
C GLY A 376 21.93 -32.84 -4.91
N ASN A 377 21.53 -33.34 -3.73
CA ASN A 377 22.34 -33.58 -2.53
C ASN A 377 23.63 -32.77 -2.30
N THR A 378 23.48 -31.59 -1.69
CA THR A 378 24.32 -31.12 -0.58
C THR A 378 23.54 -30.03 0.16
N ILE A 379 23.25 -30.24 1.45
CA ILE A 379 22.65 -29.21 2.31
C ILE A 379 23.77 -28.23 2.68
N GLU A 380 24.02 -27.24 1.83
CA GLU A 380 24.74 -26.04 2.23
C GLU A 380 23.71 -25.02 2.75
N ASN A 381 23.76 -24.79 4.07
CA ASN A 381 22.98 -23.79 4.79
C ASN A 381 23.42 -22.36 4.42
N HIS A 382 23.17 -21.94 3.18
CA HIS A 382 23.24 -20.54 2.81
C HIS A 382 21.84 -19.91 2.99
N ALA A 383 21.66 -19.21 4.10
CA ALA A 383 20.47 -18.41 4.37
C ALA A 383 20.26 -17.42 3.22
N SER A 384 19.26 -17.71 2.38
CA SER A 384 18.89 -16.85 1.26
C SER A 384 18.28 -15.54 1.78
N PRO A 385 18.51 -14.39 1.10
CA PRO A 385 17.93 -13.11 1.51
C PRO A 385 16.39 -13.19 1.55
N PRO A 386 15.71 -12.30 2.31
CA PRO A 386 14.26 -12.37 2.52
C PRO A 386 13.53 -11.80 1.28
N ILE A 387 13.68 -12.51 0.18
CA ILE A 387 12.94 -12.29 -1.05
C ILE A 387 11.56 -12.90 -0.83
N TRP A 388 10.50 -12.17 -1.14
CA TRP A 388 9.19 -12.82 -1.24
C TRP A 388 9.31 -13.93 -2.27
N ASP A 389 8.72 -15.08 -2.05
CA ASP A 389 8.93 -16.26 -2.89
C ASP A 389 8.34 -16.14 -4.32
N ASN A 390 7.73 -14.99 -4.65
CA ASN A 390 7.46 -14.54 -6.02
C ASN A 390 8.62 -13.71 -6.64
N GLY A 391 9.78 -13.70 -5.98
CA GLY A 391 10.99 -12.97 -6.35
C GLY A 391 11.01 -11.47 -6.04
N ARG A 392 10.02 -10.92 -5.33
CA ARG A 392 9.98 -9.49 -5.01
C ARG A 392 10.91 -9.16 -3.84
N ASP A 393 11.88 -8.27 -4.07
CA ASP A 393 12.76 -7.70 -3.03
C ASP A 393 12.34 -6.27 -2.70
N TRP A 394 11.83 -6.06 -1.49
CA TRP A 394 11.38 -4.74 -1.03
C TRP A 394 12.52 -3.75 -0.75
N ARG A 395 13.79 -4.20 -0.77
CA ARG A 395 14.96 -3.31 -0.79
C ARG A 395 15.08 -2.54 -2.10
N ALA A 396 14.61 -3.13 -3.20
CA ALA A 396 14.56 -2.54 -4.54
C ALA A 396 13.11 -2.28 -4.97
N SER A 397 12.28 -1.79 -4.04
CA SER A 397 10.85 -1.58 -4.28
C SER A 397 10.56 -0.53 -5.37
N CYS A 398 9.44 -0.64 -6.08
CA CYS A 398 9.02 0.35 -7.07
C CYS A 398 8.55 1.66 -6.39
N ILE A 399 8.65 2.79 -7.09
CA ILE A 399 8.18 4.08 -6.57
C ILE A 399 6.65 4.15 -6.62
N ARG A 400 6.06 3.68 -7.72
CA ARG A 400 4.63 3.71 -8.02
C ARG A 400 4.24 2.39 -8.69
N GLU A 401 3.04 1.90 -8.39
CA GLU A 401 2.37 0.81 -9.09
C GLU A 401 0.86 1.10 -9.13
N GLY A 402 0.30 1.34 -10.30
CA GLY A 402 -1.08 1.83 -10.42
C GLY A 402 -1.29 3.09 -9.57
N GLY A 403 -2.33 3.10 -8.73
CA GLY A 403 -2.59 4.17 -7.76
C GLY A 403 -1.78 4.10 -6.45
N TRP A 404 -0.93 3.10 -6.24
CA TRP A 404 -0.10 2.97 -5.04
C TRP A 404 1.22 3.73 -5.20
N ILE A 405 1.46 4.69 -4.32
CA ILE A 405 2.68 5.51 -4.30
C ILE A 405 3.45 5.24 -3.01
N ARG A 406 4.77 5.01 -3.12
CA ARG A 406 5.63 4.71 -1.97
C ARG A 406 5.92 5.96 -1.16
N ILE A 407 5.55 5.94 0.12
CA ILE A 407 5.79 7.04 1.08
C ILE A 407 6.94 6.75 2.06
N CYS A 408 7.40 5.50 2.16
CA CYS A 408 8.51 5.11 3.03
C CYS A 408 9.31 3.96 2.41
N PRO A 409 10.66 3.98 2.49
CA PRO A 409 11.52 5.03 3.06
C PRO A 409 11.64 6.27 2.16
N PHE A 410 11.83 7.45 2.75
CA PHE A 410 11.95 8.74 2.02
C PHE A 410 13.25 8.88 1.24
N VAL A 411 14.34 8.25 1.73
CA VAL A 411 15.69 8.33 1.17
C VAL A 411 16.25 6.92 1.03
N ARG A 412 16.99 6.66 -0.04
CA ARG A 412 17.74 5.41 -0.25
C ARG A 412 18.84 5.33 0.79
N THR A 413 18.74 4.42 1.75
CA THR A 413 19.92 4.01 2.54
C THR A 413 20.94 3.42 1.58
N LYS A 414 22.13 4.03 1.48
CA LYS A 414 23.26 3.43 0.77
C LYS A 414 23.49 2.03 1.33
N HIS A 415 23.67 1.04 0.45
CA HIS A 415 23.91 -0.35 0.80
C HIS A 415 24.98 -0.44 1.89
N VAL A 416 24.61 -0.93 3.08
CA VAL A 416 25.59 -1.47 4.02
C VAL A 416 25.77 -2.92 3.60
N GLU A 417 26.91 -3.21 2.96
CA GLU A 417 27.30 -4.59 2.65
C GLU A 417 27.35 -5.42 3.94
N ASN A 418 26.92 -6.68 3.80
CA ASN A 418 26.84 -7.69 4.85
C ASN A 418 28.04 -7.66 5.79
N THR A 419 27.79 -7.36 7.07
CA THR A 419 28.58 -7.92 8.17
C THR A 419 27.78 -9.08 8.77
N GLY A 420 28.48 -10.15 9.12
CA GLY A 420 27.95 -11.50 9.40
C GLY A 420 26.69 -11.55 10.26
N TYR A 421 25.79 -12.45 9.85
CA TYR A 421 24.46 -12.67 10.41
C TYR A 421 24.52 -13.21 11.84
N THR A 422 24.28 -12.33 12.81
CA THR A 422 23.47 -12.65 13.98
C THR A 422 22.15 -11.88 13.84
N GLY A 423 21.02 -12.44 14.29
CA GLY A 423 19.73 -11.74 14.21
C GLY A 423 19.86 -10.31 14.79
N PRO A 424 19.20 -9.29 14.20
CA PRO A 424 19.37 -7.92 14.61
C PRO A 424 18.98 -7.85 16.07
N SER A 425 19.92 -7.44 16.90
CA SER A 425 19.65 -7.21 18.30
C SER A 425 18.49 -6.20 18.42
N PRO A 426 17.68 -6.24 19.50
CA PRO A 426 16.67 -5.20 19.74
C PRO A 426 17.23 -3.77 19.61
N ARG A 427 18.49 -3.56 20.02
CA ARG A 427 19.21 -2.29 19.89
C ARG A 427 19.39 -1.83 18.43
N THR A 428 19.57 -2.76 17.49
CA THR A 428 19.70 -2.45 16.06
C THR A 428 18.40 -1.89 15.50
N VAL A 429 17.27 -2.52 15.83
CA VAL A 429 15.94 -2.07 15.37
C VAL A 429 15.56 -0.72 15.98
N GLU A 430 15.89 -0.48 17.25
CA GLU A 430 15.68 0.82 17.90
C GLU A 430 16.49 1.93 17.24
N ASN A 431 17.74 1.66 16.85
CA ASN A 431 18.57 2.62 16.13
C ASN A 431 18.01 2.93 14.72
N GLU A 432 17.52 1.91 13.99
CA GLU A 432 16.84 2.10 12.70
C GLU A 432 15.59 3.00 12.85
N ILE A 433 14.77 2.75 13.88
CA ILE A 433 13.60 3.57 14.20
C ILE A 433 14.02 5.01 14.49
N LYS A 434 15.04 5.22 15.33
CA LYS A 434 15.54 6.56 15.67
C LYS A 434 16.01 7.30 14.41
N ASN A 435 16.75 6.65 13.52
CA ASN A 435 17.22 7.23 12.28
C ASN A 435 16.06 7.59 11.34
N MET A 436 15.06 6.71 11.20
CA MET A 436 13.87 6.99 10.40
C MET A 436 13.08 8.19 10.95
N VAL A 437 12.89 8.30 12.27
CA VAL A 437 12.21 9.45 12.88
C VAL A 437 12.99 10.75 12.61
N LEU A 438 14.32 10.74 12.72
CA LEU A 438 15.15 11.91 12.41
C LEU A 438 15.04 12.32 10.93
N SER A 439 15.00 11.35 10.01
CA SER A 439 14.77 11.63 8.59
C SER A 439 13.41 12.26 8.34
N ILE A 440 12.35 11.77 8.99
CA ILE A 440 11.00 12.35 8.91
C ILE A 440 10.97 13.78 9.49
N GLN A 441 11.70 14.02 10.57
CA GLN A 441 11.81 15.36 11.16
C GLN A 441 12.50 16.34 10.21
N LYS A 442 13.59 15.92 9.56
CA LYS A 442 14.28 16.71 8.52
C LYS A 442 13.36 16.99 7.34
N TYR A 443 12.62 15.97 6.90
CA TYR A 443 11.65 16.08 5.81
C TYR A 443 10.57 17.13 6.10
N LEU A 444 9.91 17.04 7.27
CA LEU A 444 8.88 18.00 7.66
C LEU A 444 9.44 19.42 7.84
N LYS A 445 10.68 19.56 8.30
CA LYS A 445 11.33 20.86 8.41
C LYS A 445 11.52 21.49 7.02
N ALA A 446 12.10 20.75 6.08
CA ALA A 446 12.28 21.21 4.71
C ALA A 446 10.95 21.54 4.02
N ALA A 447 9.92 20.70 4.19
CA ALA A 447 8.59 20.96 3.63
C ALA A 447 7.97 22.26 4.18
N LYS A 448 8.14 22.54 5.48
CA LYS A 448 7.69 23.82 6.07
C LYS A 448 8.47 25.02 5.50
N GLU A 449 9.78 24.87 5.28
CA GLU A 449 10.59 25.93 4.65
C GLU A 449 10.17 26.19 3.19
N VAL A 450 9.82 25.14 2.44
CA VAL A 450 9.25 25.28 1.08
C VAL A 450 7.93 26.04 1.11
N GLN A 451 7.04 25.71 2.04
CA GLN A 451 5.76 26.41 2.19
C GLN A 451 5.94 27.87 2.60
N GLN A 452 6.81 28.15 3.58
CA GLN A 452 7.04 29.52 4.08
C GLN A 452 7.64 30.45 3.03
N ARG A 453 8.46 29.90 2.12
CA ARG A 453 9.19 30.72 1.15
C ARG A 453 8.31 31.24 0.02
N ASN A 454 7.14 30.67 -0.27
CA ASN A 454 6.30 31.14 -1.37
C ASN A 454 4.81 30.75 -1.23
N GLU A 455 3.93 31.74 -1.10
CA GLU A 455 2.46 31.54 -1.05
C GLU A 455 1.80 31.30 -2.43
N LYS A 456 2.57 31.28 -3.52
CA LYS A 456 2.04 31.20 -4.91
C LYS A 456 2.66 30.10 -5.79
N LEU A 457 3.38 29.15 -5.21
CA LEU A 457 3.96 28.05 -6.01
C LEU A 457 2.90 27.00 -6.34
N THR A 458 3.05 26.37 -7.51
CA THR A 458 2.29 25.17 -7.85
C THR A 458 2.83 23.96 -7.09
N ASP A 459 2.02 22.89 -7.02
CA ASP A 459 2.42 21.62 -6.40
C ASP A 459 3.73 21.09 -6.99
N GLU A 460 3.90 21.16 -8.31
CA GLU A 460 5.09 20.65 -9.00
C GLU A 460 6.34 21.43 -8.58
N GLN A 461 6.21 22.74 -8.42
CA GLN A 461 7.32 23.59 -7.97
C GLN A 461 7.70 23.28 -6.52
N CYS A 462 6.71 23.13 -5.63
CA CYS A 462 6.95 22.72 -4.25
C CYS A 462 7.59 21.34 -4.17
N ASN A 463 7.13 20.40 -5.02
CA ASN A 463 7.68 19.06 -5.10
C ASN A 463 9.14 19.07 -5.56
N ALA A 464 9.46 19.81 -6.63
CA ALA A 464 10.82 19.94 -7.15
C ALA A 464 11.77 20.54 -6.10
N LEU A 465 11.34 21.59 -5.40
CA LEU A 465 12.13 22.20 -4.34
C LEU A 465 12.41 21.23 -3.18
N LEU A 466 11.39 20.48 -2.74
CA LEU A 466 11.55 19.52 -1.65
C LEU A 466 12.43 18.31 -2.07
N GLN A 467 12.26 17.80 -3.29
CA GLN A 467 13.09 16.73 -3.85
C GLN A 467 14.55 17.16 -3.94
N ASN A 468 14.82 18.36 -4.46
CA ASN A 468 16.17 18.90 -4.57
C ASN A 468 16.81 19.14 -3.19
N ALA A 469 16.04 19.58 -2.19
CA ALA A 469 16.56 19.86 -0.85
C ALA A 469 16.99 18.60 -0.07
N LEU A 470 16.41 17.44 -0.38
CA LEU A 470 16.58 16.21 0.40
C LEU A 470 17.06 15.00 -0.41
N GLU A 471 17.33 15.18 -1.70
CA GLU A 471 17.69 14.10 -2.64
C GLU A 471 16.73 12.91 -2.54
N LEU A 472 15.42 13.21 -2.53
CA LEU A 472 14.39 12.19 -2.34
C LEU A 472 14.39 11.21 -3.51
N ASN A 473 14.29 9.93 -3.19
CA ASN A 473 14.14 8.85 -4.16
C ASN A 473 12.68 8.32 -4.23
N THR A 474 11.78 9.00 -3.54
CA THR A 474 10.35 8.74 -3.52
C THR A 474 9.65 9.86 -4.27
N GLU A 475 8.58 9.49 -4.96
CA GLU A 475 7.64 10.47 -5.45
C GLU A 475 6.96 11.13 -4.24
N ILE A 476 6.84 12.45 -4.27
CA ILE A 476 6.12 13.16 -3.22
C ILE A 476 4.64 12.83 -3.39
N TRP A 477 4.10 12.15 -2.40
CA TRP A 477 2.71 11.75 -2.42
C TRP A 477 1.83 13.00 -2.39
N LEU A 478 0.98 13.10 -3.40
CA LEU A 478 -0.14 14.02 -3.46
C LEU A 478 -1.36 13.22 -3.93
N PRO A 479 -2.56 13.56 -3.45
CA PRO A 479 -3.76 12.97 -3.97
C PRO A 479 -4.04 13.47 -5.39
N GLU A 480 -4.55 12.58 -6.23
CA GLU A 480 -4.95 12.88 -7.62
C GLU A 480 -6.49 12.92 -7.79
#